data_AF-A0A970I034-F1
#
_entry.id   AF-A0A970I034-F1
#
_cell.length_a   1.000
_cell.length_b   1.000
_cell.length_c   1.000
_cell.angle_alpha   90.00
_cell.angle_beta   90.00
_cell.angle_gamma   90.00
#
_symmetry.space_group_name_H-M   'P 1'
#
loop_
_entity.id
_entity.type
_entity.pdbx_description
1 polymer ?
#
loop_
_entity_poly.entity_id
_entity_poly.type
_entity_poly.pdbx_seq_one_letter_code
_entity_poly.pdbx_strand_id
1 'polypeptide(L)'
;MGGDWRVLGDDKEGVLVSESHTYRYRVEDGDVRIYLPFVVDQERLQELLTEDGWAVDTDDAAPGVQGWGPEHDEEGYYPCWVWPDKERNETVFAFPPRDYKASVEGHTGDGAMELDPVFGPKALEEFTRWIPTLQEAAAKPATR
;
A
#
# COMPACT_ATOMS: atom_id res chain seq x y z
N MET A 1 -2.56 12.52 13.61
CA MET A 1 -1.55 13.49 13.14
C MET A 1 -1.27 13.16 11.69
N GLY A 2 -1.72 13.97 10.74
CA GLY A 2 -1.34 13.81 9.33
C GLY A 2 0.02 14.46 9.17
N GLY A 3 1.07 13.67 8.93
CA GLY A 3 2.39 14.21 8.63
C GLY A 3 2.36 14.98 7.31
N ASP A 4 3.11 16.07 7.22
CA ASP A 4 3.31 16.81 5.97
C ASP A 4 4.15 15.95 5.01
N TRP A 5 3.48 15.10 4.23
CA TRP A 5 4.11 14.31 3.18
C TRP A 5 4.28 15.13 1.92
N ARG A 6 5.48 15.14 1.37
CA ARG A 6 5.78 15.68 0.04
C ARG A 6 5.96 14.53 -0.93
N VAL A 7 5.24 14.58 -2.05
CA VAL A 7 5.36 13.62 -3.14
C VAL A 7 6.36 14.19 -4.15
N LEU A 8 7.44 13.46 -4.43
CA LEU A 8 8.43 13.80 -5.45
C LEU A 8 8.49 12.68 -6.50
N GLY A 9 8.08 12.96 -7.72
CA GLY A 9 7.98 11.96 -8.78
C GLY A 9 6.90 12.33 -9.79
N ASP A 10 6.48 11.35 -10.58
CA ASP A 10 5.30 11.45 -11.43
C ASP A 10 4.12 10.70 -10.81
N ASP A 11 3.06 10.48 -11.59
CA ASP A 11 1.84 9.83 -11.13
C ASP A 11 1.94 8.30 -11.09
N LYS A 12 3.05 7.70 -11.55
CA LYS A 12 3.30 6.25 -11.57
C LYS A 12 4.46 5.84 -10.69
N GLU A 13 5.47 6.65 -10.49
CA GLU A 13 6.58 6.34 -9.59
C GLU A 13 7.21 7.58 -8.96
N GLY A 14 7.76 7.39 -7.77
CA GLY A 14 8.39 8.48 -7.03
C GLY A 14 8.75 8.13 -5.59
N VAL A 15 8.88 9.17 -4.77
CA VAL A 15 9.15 9.07 -3.34
C VAL A 15 8.22 9.95 -2.52
N LEU A 16 7.79 9.41 -1.38
CA LEU A 16 7.07 10.10 -0.32
C LEU A 16 8.07 10.53 0.75
N VAL A 17 8.17 11.83 1.01
CA VAL A 17 9.16 12.41 1.93
C VAL A 17 8.45 13.11 3.08
N SER A 18 8.81 12.77 4.31
CA SER A 18 8.52 13.56 5.52
C SER A 18 9.84 14.01 6.16
N GLU A 19 9.78 14.70 7.31
CA GLU A 19 10.98 15.16 8.01
C GLU A 19 11.92 14.01 8.42
N SER A 20 11.38 12.82 8.67
CA SER A 20 12.11 11.69 9.25
C SER A 20 12.13 10.45 8.37
N HIS A 21 11.31 10.40 7.31
CA HIS A 21 11.17 9.19 6.50
C HIS A 21 11.12 9.49 5.01
N THR A 22 11.58 8.53 4.23
CA THR A 22 11.44 8.51 2.77
C THR A 22 11.00 7.13 2.34
N TYR A 23 9.91 7.05 1.57
CA TYR A 23 9.39 5.81 1.02
C TYR A 23 9.35 5.89 -0.50
N ARG A 24 9.77 4.83 -1.18
CA ARG A 24 9.58 4.72 -2.63
C ARG A 24 8.15 4.24 -2.90
N TYR A 25 7.50 4.77 -3.92
CA TYR A 25 6.25 4.22 -4.44
C TYR A 25 6.34 3.90 -5.92
N ARG A 26 5.52 2.94 -6.35
CA ARG A 26 5.23 2.66 -7.75
C ARG A 26 3.78 2.23 -7.91
N VAL A 27 3.15 2.64 -9.00
CA VAL A 27 1.84 2.16 -9.43
C VAL A 27 2.07 1.09 -10.49
N GLU A 28 1.79 -0.16 -10.17
CA GLU A 28 2.00 -1.31 -11.06
C GLU A 28 0.95 -2.39 -10.82
N ASP A 29 0.56 -3.09 -11.88
CA ASP A 29 -0.48 -4.12 -11.87
C ASP A 29 -1.84 -3.67 -11.29
N GLY A 30 -2.16 -2.38 -11.42
CA GLY A 30 -3.41 -1.80 -10.89
C GLY A 30 -3.31 -1.27 -9.46
N ASP A 31 -2.23 -1.60 -8.72
CA ASP A 31 -2.05 -1.23 -7.31
C ASP A 31 -1.03 -0.11 -7.13
N VAL A 32 -1.18 0.64 -6.04
CA VAL A 32 -0.08 1.43 -5.48
C VAL A 32 0.74 0.52 -4.59
N ARG A 33 2.06 0.47 -4.80
CA ARG A 33 3.03 -0.25 -3.97
C ARG A 33 4.00 0.72 -3.31
N ILE A 34 4.10 0.65 -2.00
CA ILE A 34 5.03 1.40 -1.17
C ILE A 34 6.11 0.45 -0.64
N TYR A 35 7.37 0.78 -0.86
CA TYR A 35 8.50 0.00 -0.35
C TYR A 35 8.90 0.53 1.03
N LEU A 36 8.55 -0.23 2.07
CA LEU A 36 8.87 0.07 3.46
C LEU A 36 10.32 -0.37 3.75
N PRO A 37 11.19 0.52 4.29
CA PRO A 37 12.57 0.20 4.60
C PRO A 37 12.71 -0.62 5.90
N PHE A 38 11.68 -1.39 6.26
CA PHE A 38 11.62 -2.24 7.42
C PHE A 38 10.73 -3.45 7.12
N VAL A 39 10.94 -4.52 7.90
CA VAL A 39 10.10 -5.72 7.83
C VAL A 39 8.94 -5.55 8.80
N VAL A 40 7.72 -5.80 8.32
CA VAL A 40 6.52 -5.86 9.17
C VAL A 40 6.43 -7.24 9.82
N ASP A 41 6.27 -7.24 11.15
CA ASP A 41 5.92 -8.42 11.93
C ASP A 41 4.42 -8.71 11.73
N GLN A 42 4.12 -9.86 11.11
CA GLN A 42 2.76 -10.22 10.73
C GLN A 42 1.87 -10.51 11.92
N GLU A 43 2.41 -11.23 12.92
CA GLU A 43 1.66 -11.55 14.14
C GLU A 43 1.28 -10.25 14.84
N ARG A 44 2.24 -9.31 14.95
CA ARG A 44 1.97 -7.99 15.53
C ARG A 44 0.99 -7.17 14.71
N LEU A 45 1.11 -7.16 13.38
CA LEU A 45 0.16 -6.45 12.51
C LEU A 45 -1.25 -7.01 12.66
N GLN A 46 -1.40 -8.33 12.70
CA GLN A 46 -2.68 -8.99 12.89
C GLN A 46 -3.31 -8.62 14.23
N GLU A 47 -2.55 -8.62 15.32
CA GLU A 47 -3.02 -8.14 16.63
C GLU A 47 -3.58 -6.72 16.54
N LEU A 48 -2.79 -5.78 16.02
CA LEU A 48 -3.19 -4.37 15.89
C LEU A 48 -4.47 -4.20 15.07
N LEU A 49 -4.55 -4.89 13.93
CA LEU A 49 -5.71 -4.81 13.04
C LEU A 49 -6.97 -5.38 13.71
N THR A 50 -6.86 -6.54 14.36
CA THR A 50 -8.00 -7.18 15.02
C THR A 50 -8.46 -6.43 16.27
N GLU A 51 -7.54 -5.82 17.04
CA GLU A 51 -7.86 -4.94 18.17
C GLU A 51 -8.67 -3.71 17.71
N ASP A 52 -8.36 -3.17 16.53
CA ASP A 52 -9.08 -2.08 15.87
C ASP A 52 -10.34 -2.55 15.11
N GLY A 53 -10.69 -3.84 15.17
CA GLY A 53 -11.90 -4.41 14.59
C GLY A 53 -11.83 -4.73 13.10
N TRP A 54 -10.63 -4.80 12.51
CA TRP A 54 -10.43 -5.19 11.12
C TRP A 54 -10.39 -6.71 10.96
N ALA A 55 -11.05 -7.19 9.91
CA ALA A 55 -10.82 -8.54 9.41
C ALA A 55 -9.47 -8.59 8.70
N VAL A 56 -8.72 -9.66 8.95
CA VAL A 56 -7.39 -9.91 8.36
C VAL A 56 -7.49 -11.18 7.52
N ASP A 57 -6.97 -11.10 6.30
CA ASP A 57 -6.82 -12.23 5.40
C ASP A 57 -5.35 -12.63 5.30
N THR A 58 -5.09 -13.92 5.22
CA THR A 58 -3.74 -14.49 5.13
C THR A 58 -3.74 -15.60 4.10
N ASP A 59 -2.75 -15.61 3.22
CA ASP A 59 -2.64 -16.64 2.19
C ASP A 59 -1.72 -17.79 2.65
N ASP A 60 -2.31 -18.95 2.92
CA ASP A 60 -1.58 -20.19 3.28
C ASP A 60 -0.61 -20.62 2.17
N ALA A 61 -0.89 -20.30 0.90
CA ALA A 61 -0.04 -20.60 -0.24
C ALA A 61 1.10 -19.57 -0.43
N ALA A 62 0.98 -18.39 0.18
CA ALA A 62 2.00 -17.34 0.18
C ALA A 62 2.37 -16.92 1.62
N PRO A 63 3.17 -17.73 2.34
CA PRO A 63 3.57 -17.42 3.71
C PRO A 63 4.32 -16.09 3.79
N GLY A 64 3.84 -15.17 4.61
CA GLY A 64 4.34 -13.79 4.61
C GLY A 64 3.39 -12.80 3.96
N VAL A 65 2.29 -13.23 3.36
CA VAL A 65 1.31 -12.31 2.76
C VAL A 65 0.13 -12.13 3.70
N GLN A 66 -0.20 -10.87 4.00
CA GLN A 66 -1.31 -10.51 4.89
C GLN A 66 -2.05 -9.31 4.32
N GLY A 67 -3.38 -9.36 4.31
CA GLY A 67 -4.24 -8.29 3.81
C GLY A 67 -5.36 -7.92 4.77
N TRP A 68 -5.93 -6.72 4.60
CA TRP A 68 -7.03 -6.22 5.43
C TRP A 68 -7.78 -5.08 4.77
N GLY A 69 -9.00 -4.82 5.24
CA GLY A 69 -9.83 -3.68 4.82
C GLY A 69 -11.27 -4.11 4.52
N PRO A 70 -12.16 -3.16 4.17
CA PRO A 70 -13.53 -3.50 3.81
C PRO A 70 -13.49 -4.36 2.54
N GLU A 71 -14.15 -5.50 2.54
CA GLU A 71 -14.18 -6.45 1.41
C GLU A 71 -14.44 -5.71 0.08
N HIS A 72 -13.58 -5.97 -0.93
CA HIS A 72 -13.54 -5.46 -2.32
C HIS A 72 -13.96 -3.99 -2.56
N ASP A 73 -13.13 -3.21 -3.25
CA ASP A 73 -13.59 -1.91 -3.78
C ASP A 73 -14.55 -2.05 -4.97
N GLU A 74 -15.08 -0.92 -5.48
CA GLU A 74 -16.06 -0.89 -6.57
C GLU A 74 -15.56 -1.54 -7.88
N GLU A 75 -14.25 -1.72 -8.05
CA GLU A 75 -13.62 -2.40 -9.19
C GLU A 75 -13.17 -3.84 -8.87
N GLY A 76 -13.40 -4.31 -7.64
CA GLY A 76 -13.04 -5.66 -7.20
C GLY A 76 -11.63 -5.79 -6.64
N TYR A 77 -10.89 -4.69 -6.43
CA TYR A 77 -9.56 -4.74 -5.82
C TYR A 77 -9.63 -5.05 -4.33
N TYR A 78 -8.64 -5.81 -3.85
CA TYR A 78 -8.46 -6.03 -2.42
C TYR A 78 -7.85 -4.80 -1.74
N PRO A 79 -8.31 -4.41 -0.55
CA PRO A 79 -8.06 -3.09 0.03
C PRO A 79 -6.62 -2.80 0.47
N CYS A 80 -5.92 -3.70 1.15
CA CYS A 80 -4.54 -3.51 1.58
C CYS A 80 -3.86 -4.87 1.67
N TRP A 81 -2.60 -4.93 1.28
CA TRP A 81 -1.74 -6.11 1.39
C TRP A 81 -0.33 -5.73 1.82
N VAL A 82 0.30 -6.59 2.60
CA VAL A 82 1.73 -6.56 2.85
C VAL A 82 2.36 -7.89 2.46
N TRP A 83 3.56 -7.83 1.91
CA TRP A 83 4.40 -9.00 1.72
C TRP A 83 5.88 -8.65 1.94
N PRO A 84 6.67 -9.55 2.56
CA PRO A 84 8.07 -9.32 2.84
C PRO A 84 8.90 -9.48 1.56
N ASP A 85 9.78 -8.53 1.31
CA ASP A 85 10.92 -8.71 0.42
C ASP A 85 12.12 -9.17 1.27
N LYS A 86 12.30 -10.49 1.35
CA LYS A 86 13.38 -11.12 2.14
C LYS A 86 14.77 -10.80 1.60
N GLU A 87 14.89 -10.52 0.30
CA GLU A 87 16.19 -10.21 -0.31
C GLU A 87 16.66 -8.81 0.07
N ARG A 88 15.71 -7.87 0.19
CA ARG A 88 15.98 -6.47 0.55
C ARG A 88 15.77 -6.16 2.02
N ASN A 89 15.22 -7.10 2.79
CA ASN A 89 14.78 -6.89 4.17
C ASN A 89 13.80 -5.69 4.26
N GLU A 90 12.92 -5.61 3.27
CA GLU A 90 11.87 -4.60 3.10
C GLU A 90 10.50 -5.28 3.24
N THR A 91 9.44 -4.48 3.35
CA THR A 91 8.07 -4.93 3.16
C THR A 91 7.45 -4.10 2.06
N VAL A 92 6.78 -4.75 1.11
CA VAL A 92 5.96 -4.04 0.14
C VAL A 92 4.56 -3.93 0.73
N PHE A 93 4.07 -2.70 0.83
CA PHE A 93 2.70 -2.39 1.20
C PHE A 93 1.94 -1.98 -0.06
N ALA A 94 0.91 -2.73 -0.43
CA ALA A 94 0.10 -2.46 -1.59
C ALA A 94 -1.35 -2.14 -1.22
N PHE A 95 -1.97 -1.25 -1.99
CA PHE A 95 -3.37 -0.88 -1.83
C PHE A 95 -3.93 -0.31 -3.15
N PRO A 96 -5.26 -0.31 -3.34
CA PRO A 96 -5.89 0.27 -4.51
C PRO A 96 -5.56 1.76 -4.62
N PRO A 97 -5.25 2.26 -5.82
CA PRO A 97 -4.84 3.65 -6.05
C PRO A 97 -5.92 4.64 -5.62
N ARG A 98 -7.20 4.30 -5.84
CA ARG A 98 -8.38 5.18 -5.63
C ARG A 98 -8.33 6.52 -6.36
N ASP A 99 -7.27 6.78 -7.12
CA ASP A 99 -7.08 7.90 -8.00
C ASP A 99 -6.82 7.36 -9.41
N TYR A 100 -7.55 7.87 -10.40
CA TYR A 100 -7.44 7.45 -11.79
C TYR A 100 -7.44 8.66 -12.71
N LYS A 101 -6.77 8.53 -13.86
CA LYS A 101 -6.85 9.49 -14.97
C LYS A 101 -7.47 8.82 -16.18
N ALA A 102 -8.11 9.60 -17.05
CA ALA A 102 -8.54 9.09 -18.34
C ALA A 102 -7.32 8.60 -19.12
N SER A 103 -7.34 7.35 -19.58
CA SER A 103 -6.24 6.81 -20.37
C SER A 103 -6.16 7.52 -21.71
N VAL A 104 -4.93 7.78 -22.16
CA VAL A 104 -4.68 8.50 -23.43
C VAL A 104 -4.90 7.56 -24.63
N GLU A 105 -4.90 6.25 -24.40
CA GLU A 105 -4.95 5.21 -25.45
C GLU A 105 -6.30 4.48 -25.57
N GLY A 106 -7.20 4.57 -24.59
CA GLY A 106 -8.32 3.64 -24.47
C GLY A 106 -9.69 4.20 -24.83
N HIS A 107 -9.99 4.34 -26.12
CA HIS A 107 -11.37 4.13 -26.53
C HIS A 107 -11.55 2.63 -26.71
N THR A 108 -12.07 1.95 -25.68
CA THR A 108 -12.64 0.62 -25.92
C THR A 108 -13.83 0.78 -26.87
N GLY A 109 -13.99 -0.15 -27.82
CA GLY A 109 -14.99 -0.05 -28.88
C GLY A 109 -16.45 0.09 -28.42
N ASP A 110 -16.72 -0.04 -27.12
CA ASP A 110 -18.02 0.12 -26.47
C ASP A 110 -18.22 1.49 -25.76
N GLY A 111 -17.28 2.42 -25.90
CA GLY A 111 -17.42 3.79 -25.37
C GLY A 111 -17.17 3.92 -23.86
N ALA A 112 -16.68 2.88 -23.20
CA ALA A 112 -16.17 2.97 -21.83
C ALA A 112 -14.77 3.59 -21.83
N MET A 113 -14.60 4.67 -21.08
CA MET A 113 -13.32 5.32 -20.85
C MET A 113 -12.45 4.39 -20.01
N GLU A 114 -11.30 3.98 -20.54
CA GLU A 114 -10.30 3.25 -19.76
C GLU A 114 -9.64 4.22 -18.78
N LEU A 115 -9.46 3.76 -17.54
CA LEU A 115 -8.95 4.55 -16.42
C LEU A 115 -7.56 4.06 -16.05
N ASP A 116 -6.58 4.95 -16.11
CA ASP A 116 -5.22 4.69 -15.71
C ASP A 116 -5.05 4.94 -14.20
N PRO A 117 -4.65 3.93 -13.41
CA PRO A 117 -4.42 4.09 -11.98
C PRO A 117 -3.24 5.03 -11.73
N VAL A 118 -3.35 5.93 -10.76
CA VAL A 118 -2.28 6.88 -10.44
C VAL A 118 -2.10 7.04 -8.94
N PHE A 119 -0.91 7.49 -8.54
CA PHE A 119 -0.67 7.94 -7.18
C PHE A 119 -1.15 9.39 -7.04
N GLY A 120 -2.31 9.58 -6.39
CA GLY A 120 -2.90 10.89 -6.15
C GLY A 120 -3.22 11.17 -4.68
N PRO A 121 -4.08 12.16 -4.40
CA PRO A 121 -4.47 12.52 -3.04
C PRO A 121 -5.13 11.39 -2.25
N LYS A 122 -5.94 10.52 -2.89
CA LYS A 122 -6.59 9.39 -2.22
C LYS A 122 -5.61 8.29 -1.88
N ALA A 123 -4.66 8.00 -2.76
CA ALA A 123 -3.56 7.10 -2.46
C ALA A 123 -2.72 7.62 -1.28
N LEU A 124 -2.46 8.93 -1.23
CA LEU A 124 -1.72 9.54 -0.13
C LEU A 124 -2.49 9.50 1.21
N GLU A 125 -3.80 9.72 1.18
CA GLU A 125 -4.68 9.56 2.34
C GLU A 125 -4.61 8.13 2.90
N GLU A 126 -4.70 7.12 2.02
CA GLU A 126 -4.63 5.71 2.41
C GLU A 126 -3.26 5.33 2.99
N PHE A 127 -2.17 5.77 2.35
CA PHE A 127 -0.82 5.61 2.90
C PHE A 127 -0.69 6.26 4.28
N THR A 128 -1.13 7.51 4.43
CA THR A 128 -1.03 8.26 5.69
C THR A 128 -1.83 7.62 6.80
N ARG A 129 -2.95 6.97 6.46
CA ARG A 129 -3.78 6.22 7.40
C ARG A 129 -3.04 5.00 7.97
N TRP A 130 -2.38 4.22 7.12
CA TRP A 130 -1.83 2.91 7.51
C TRP A 130 -0.37 2.94 7.96
N ILE A 131 0.41 3.94 7.54
CA ILE A 131 1.83 4.00 7.89
C ILE A 131 2.11 3.95 9.41
N PRO A 132 1.33 4.56 10.32
CA PRO A 132 1.60 4.44 11.75
C PRO A 132 1.42 3.01 12.26
N THR A 133 0.37 2.30 11.83
CA THR A 133 0.11 0.90 12.20
C THR A 133 1.23 -0.01 11.68
N LEU A 134 1.67 0.21 10.44
CA LEU A 134 2.77 -0.55 9.85
C LEU A 134 4.11 -0.31 10.55
N GLN A 135 4.37 0.93 10.97
CA GLN A 135 5.55 1.27 11.78
C GLN A 135 5.49 0.67 13.17
N GLU A 136 4.31 0.63 13.80
CA GLU A 136 4.13 -0.03 15.11
C GLU A 136 4.32 -1.54 15.01
N ALA A 137 3.87 -2.14 13.90
CA ALA A 137 4.11 -3.54 13.58
C ALA A 137 5.52 -3.84 13.06
N ALA A 138 6.43 -2.87 12.98
CA ALA A 138 7.78 -3.13 12.49
C ALA A 138 8.49 -4.14 13.40
N ALA A 139 9.08 -5.18 12.79
CA ALA A 139 9.86 -6.16 13.52
C ALA A 139 10.96 -5.45 14.29
N LYS A 140 11.02 -5.68 15.61
CA LYS A 140 12.12 -5.14 16.43
C LYS A 140 13.43 -5.64 15.84
N PRO A 141 14.46 -4.79 15.70
CA PRO A 141 15.77 -5.26 15.29
C PRO A 141 16.18 -6.36 16.28
N ALA A 142 16.52 -7.53 15.75
CA ALA A 142 17.00 -8.64 16.55
C ALA A 142 18.15 -8.11 17.43
N THR A 143 17.91 -8.02 18.73
CA THR A 143 18.92 -7.58 19.68
C THR A 143 19.96 -8.68 19.72
N ARG A 144 21.10 -8.42 19.09
CA ARG A 144 22.20 -9.38 18.99
C ARG A 144 23.10 -9.29 20.21
#